data_AF-A0A1R1X5B8-F1
#
_entry.id   AF-A0A1R1X5B8-F1
#
_cell.length_a   1.000
_cell.length_b   1.000
_cell.length_c   1.000
_cell.angle_alpha   90.00
_cell.angle_beta   90.00
_cell.angle_gamma   90.00
#
_symmetry.space_group_name_H-M   'P 1'
#
loop_
_entity.id
_entity.type
_entity.pdbx_description
1 polymer ?
#
loop_
_entity_poly.entity_id
_entity_poly.type
_entity_poly.pdbx_seq_one_letter_code
_entity_poly.pdbx_strand_id
1 'polypeptide(L)'
;MVTLSYQNNAYDKTIEFVDFHYKLKNSFQGLCTLSLATLSEIISHEDPKEIIDMLKYSNLPDAVPIIDKPGYYSDNRDFSLLPCPSLSRVLSLNTDPKEDQQKSFVKIQAPKFASIEQSTRSLPIMSFDSISLNLKISHALYYVSLNNINELTRNSEEIRYLLKKINGSQILFEGNVEKSPSISLMDSVTKKDSLLFEQGFSGLDLIKAKLVLDLSSFAIHISELSNKTNNDNQNTAPSKAHSQHSIFSTLKNLTNFLINVRNSEIFEGIDYLPQFIRKASLWTECYTFVWIFYKSLSETINSSNEGNKDILSKNVQSLHEAIKSHSENILSLFEQITANLKKNGEQKILEGWFNLGTEIGITVANTINHGEYLKSANKVRSSLKDSWIASIKSMKNEIIRRPL
;
A
#
# COMPACT_ATOMS: atom_id res chain seq x y z
N MET A 1 6.13 -23.72 -28.11
CA MET A 1 4.90 -24.03 -28.86
C MET A 1 4.89 -23.41 -30.25
N VAL A 2 5.01 -22.09 -30.40
CA VAL A 2 5.09 -21.42 -31.72
C VAL A 2 6.20 -22.02 -32.62
N THR A 3 7.42 -22.22 -32.11
CA THR A 3 8.49 -22.86 -32.89
C THR A 3 8.16 -24.30 -33.28
N LEU A 4 7.54 -25.06 -32.37
CA LEU A 4 7.16 -26.45 -32.61
C LEU A 4 6.03 -26.55 -33.66
N SER A 5 5.10 -25.60 -33.70
CA SER A 5 4.02 -25.61 -34.69
C SER A 5 4.56 -25.33 -36.09
N TYR A 6 5.56 -24.46 -36.24
CA TYR A 6 6.27 -24.29 -37.51
C TYR A 6 7.03 -25.55 -37.94
N GLN A 7 7.74 -26.21 -37.02
CA GLN A 7 8.51 -27.43 -37.32
C GLN A 7 7.63 -28.62 -37.75
N ASN A 8 6.37 -28.63 -37.31
CA ASN A 8 5.42 -29.71 -37.58
C ASN A 8 4.32 -29.32 -38.58
N ASN A 9 4.49 -28.21 -39.33
CA ASN A 9 3.54 -27.72 -40.32
C ASN A 9 2.10 -27.45 -39.79
N ALA A 10 1.96 -27.18 -38.49
CA ALA A 10 0.69 -26.81 -37.85
C ALA A 10 0.47 -25.29 -37.91
N TYR A 11 0.36 -24.74 -39.13
CA TYR A 11 0.28 -23.29 -39.35
C TYR A 11 -1.01 -22.67 -38.82
N ASP A 12 -2.12 -23.42 -38.83
CA ASP A 12 -3.40 -23.05 -38.22
C ASP A 12 -3.26 -22.77 -36.72
N LYS A 13 -2.60 -23.68 -35.99
CA LYS A 13 -2.34 -23.54 -34.56
C LYS A 13 -1.26 -22.53 -34.22
N THR A 14 -0.39 -22.22 -35.17
CA THR A 14 0.63 -21.19 -34.99
C THR A 14 -0.01 -19.83 -34.70
N ILE A 15 -1.08 -19.46 -35.42
CA ILE A 15 -1.79 -18.21 -35.21
C ILE A 15 -2.44 -18.18 -33.82
N GLU A 16 -3.10 -19.27 -33.42
CA GLU A 16 -3.71 -19.41 -32.08
C GLU A 16 -2.66 -19.31 -30.96
N PHE A 17 -1.49 -19.95 -31.11
CA PHE A 17 -0.41 -19.87 -30.12
C PHE A 17 0.21 -18.49 -30.04
N VAL A 18 0.32 -17.77 -31.16
CA VAL A 18 0.81 -16.39 -31.17
C VAL A 18 -0.19 -15.48 -30.47
N ASP A 19 -1.50 -15.58 -30.77
CA ASP A 19 -2.54 -14.81 -30.08
C ASP A 19 -2.58 -15.13 -28.57
N PHE A 20 -2.54 -16.41 -28.21
CA PHE A 20 -2.49 -16.85 -26.82
C PHE A 20 -1.25 -16.31 -26.09
N HIS A 21 -0.08 -16.34 -26.74
CA HIS A 21 1.14 -15.75 -26.19
C HIS A 21 0.98 -14.26 -25.91
N TYR A 22 0.43 -13.48 -26.86
CA TYR A 22 0.25 -12.05 -26.66
C TYR A 22 -0.81 -11.74 -25.58
N LYS A 23 -1.89 -12.53 -25.48
CA LYS A 23 -2.86 -12.42 -24.38
C LYS A 23 -2.25 -12.69 -23.01
N LEU A 24 -1.32 -13.64 -22.89
CA LEU A 24 -0.62 -13.90 -21.63
C LEU A 24 0.44 -12.84 -21.34
N LYS A 25 1.28 -12.52 -22.33
CA LYS A 25 2.38 -11.55 -22.20
C LYS A 25 1.86 -10.15 -21.85
N ASN A 26 0.77 -9.72 -22.48
CA ASN A 26 0.13 -8.43 -22.24
C ASN A 26 -1.09 -8.58 -21.33
N SER A 27 -1.04 -9.52 -20.37
CA SER A 27 -2.14 -9.68 -19.42
C SER A 27 -2.17 -8.53 -18.42
N PHE A 28 -3.35 -7.93 -18.24
CA PHE A 28 -3.56 -6.95 -17.16
C PHE A 28 -3.25 -7.54 -15.78
N GLN A 29 -3.63 -8.80 -15.54
CA GLN A 29 -3.31 -9.51 -14.31
C GLN A 29 -1.80 -9.70 -14.13
N GLY A 30 -1.07 -9.94 -15.23
CA GLY A 30 0.39 -10.01 -15.23
C GLY A 30 1.02 -8.71 -14.71
N LEU A 31 0.50 -7.55 -15.13
CA LEU A 31 0.97 -6.25 -14.64
C LEU A 31 0.67 -6.04 -13.14
N CYS A 32 -0.54 -6.37 -12.69
CA CYS A 32 -0.89 -6.29 -11.27
C CYS A 32 0.07 -7.14 -10.43
N THR A 33 0.26 -8.40 -10.84
CA THR A 33 1.17 -9.34 -10.17
C THR A 33 2.60 -8.83 -10.17
N LEU A 34 3.09 -8.32 -11.30
CA LEU A 34 4.43 -7.75 -11.40
C LEU A 34 4.61 -6.59 -10.43
N SER A 35 3.68 -5.62 -10.43
CA SER A 35 3.78 -4.44 -9.54
C SER A 35 3.76 -4.79 -8.05
N LEU A 36 2.93 -5.75 -7.65
CA LEU A 36 2.86 -6.22 -6.27
C LEU A 36 4.11 -7.03 -5.91
N ALA A 37 4.57 -7.90 -6.80
CA ALA A 37 5.75 -8.74 -6.59
C ALA A 37 7.01 -7.88 -6.47
N THR A 38 7.18 -6.85 -7.31
CA THR A 38 8.31 -5.92 -7.23
C THR A 38 8.41 -5.27 -5.86
N LEU A 39 7.32 -4.66 -5.38
CA LEU A 39 7.33 -4.04 -4.05
C LEU A 39 7.53 -5.08 -2.94
N SER A 40 6.89 -6.25 -3.06
CA SER A 40 7.02 -7.33 -2.07
C SER A 40 8.44 -7.85 -1.97
N GLU A 41 9.14 -7.98 -3.10
CA GLU A 41 10.53 -8.42 -3.15
C GLU A 41 11.45 -7.40 -2.46
N ILE A 42 11.25 -6.10 -2.72
CA ILE A 42 12.05 -5.05 -2.06
C ILE A 42 11.86 -5.09 -0.53
N ILE A 43 10.64 -5.38 -0.06
CA ILE A 43 10.32 -5.43 1.38
C ILE A 43 10.72 -6.77 2.01
N SER A 44 10.85 -7.87 1.26
CA SER A 44 11.01 -9.22 1.82
C SER A 44 12.38 -9.46 2.46
N HIS A 45 13.44 -8.85 1.92
CA HIS A 45 14.81 -9.01 2.39
C HIS A 45 15.04 -8.55 3.83
N GLU A 46 15.98 -9.21 4.50
CA GLU A 46 16.28 -9.01 5.93
C GLU A 46 17.43 -8.02 6.17
N ASP A 47 18.50 -8.10 5.37
CA ASP A 47 19.69 -7.25 5.57
C ASP A 47 19.56 -5.91 4.82
N PRO A 48 19.74 -4.76 5.50
CA PRO A 48 19.83 -3.44 4.85
C PRO A 48 20.82 -3.37 3.69
N LYS A 49 21.98 -4.02 3.80
CA LYS A 49 22.97 -4.02 2.72
C LYS A 49 22.48 -4.83 1.55
N GLU A 50 21.87 -5.99 1.79
CA GLU A 50 21.29 -6.81 0.73
C GLU A 50 20.18 -6.08 -0.03
N ILE A 51 19.30 -5.33 0.66
CA ILE A 51 18.25 -4.54 -0.03
C ILE A 51 18.86 -3.46 -0.90
N ILE A 52 19.79 -2.68 -0.36
CA ILE A 52 20.40 -1.57 -1.10
C ILE A 52 21.23 -2.10 -2.26
N ASP A 53 22.01 -3.15 -2.05
CA ASP A 53 22.81 -3.79 -3.10
C ASP A 53 21.90 -4.42 -4.16
N MET A 54 20.86 -5.17 -3.76
CA MET A 54 19.86 -5.71 -4.67
C MET A 54 19.24 -4.59 -5.51
N LEU A 55 18.84 -3.47 -4.89
CA LEU A 55 18.32 -2.32 -5.63
C LEU A 55 19.38 -1.75 -6.58
N LYS A 56 20.60 -1.45 -6.12
CA LYS A 56 21.67 -0.88 -6.95
C LYS A 56 22.03 -1.75 -8.16
N TYR A 57 22.04 -3.07 -7.98
CA TYR A 57 22.36 -4.03 -9.04
C TYR A 57 21.15 -4.50 -9.83
N SER A 58 19.93 -4.23 -9.34
CA SER A 58 18.71 -4.45 -10.10
C SER A 58 18.64 -3.42 -11.22
N ASN A 59 18.54 -3.87 -12.47
CA ASN A 59 18.18 -2.98 -13.57
C ASN A 59 16.66 -2.76 -13.56
N LEU A 60 16.14 -2.24 -12.43
CA LEU A 60 14.71 -2.24 -12.12
C LEU A 60 13.85 -1.56 -13.20
N PRO A 61 14.22 -0.37 -13.73
CA PRO A 61 13.41 0.30 -14.75
C PRO A 61 13.30 -0.51 -16.06
N ASP A 62 14.32 -1.29 -16.41
CA ASP A 62 14.30 -2.12 -17.62
C ASP A 62 13.61 -3.47 -17.39
N ALA A 63 13.74 -4.03 -16.19
CA ALA A 63 13.09 -5.29 -15.81
C ALA A 63 11.58 -5.12 -15.61
N VAL A 64 11.16 -3.96 -15.10
CA VAL A 64 9.77 -3.64 -14.80
C VAL A 64 9.44 -2.26 -15.40
N PRO A 65 9.26 -2.19 -16.73
CA PRO A 65 9.03 -0.92 -17.41
C PRO A 65 7.72 -0.28 -16.96
N ILE A 66 7.75 1.04 -16.80
CA ILE A 66 6.55 1.83 -16.51
C ILE A 66 5.56 1.71 -17.67
N ILE A 67 4.28 1.60 -17.32
CA ILE A 67 3.20 1.45 -18.28
C ILE A 67 2.87 2.82 -18.88
N ASP A 68 3.67 3.27 -19.85
CA ASP A 68 3.55 4.62 -20.42
C ASP A 68 2.37 4.79 -21.39
N LYS A 69 1.77 3.69 -21.85
CA LYS A 69 0.56 3.71 -22.68
C LYS A 69 -0.38 2.59 -22.26
N PRO A 70 -1.71 2.80 -22.32
CA PRO A 70 -2.65 1.69 -22.39
C PRO A 70 -2.39 0.96 -23.71
N GLY A 71 -1.41 0.08 -23.72
CA GLY A 71 -1.21 -0.88 -24.79
C GLY A 71 -2.44 -1.79 -24.90
N TYR A 72 -2.45 -2.65 -25.91
CA TYR A 72 -3.42 -3.73 -26.03
C TYR A 72 -3.19 -4.75 -24.91
N TYR A 73 -3.61 -4.41 -23.69
CA TYR A 73 -3.63 -5.31 -22.55
C TYR A 73 -4.94 -6.07 -22.56
N SER A 74 -4.85 -7.40 -22.45
CA SER A 74 -6.02 -8.26 -22.35
C SER A 74 -6.39 -8.50 -20.89
N ASP A 75 -7.66 -8.30 -20.55
CA ASP A 75 -8.22 -8.75 -19.28
C ASP A 75 -8.81 -10.16 -19.41
N ASN A 76 -7.96 -11.14 -19.11
CA ASN A 76 -8.32 -12.55 -19.20
C ASN A 76 -8.91 -13.09 -17.89
N ARG A 77 -9.15 -12.24 -16.88
CA ARG A 77 -9.69 -12.69 -15.60
C ARG A 77 -11.06 -13.31 -15.80
N ASP A 78 -11.34 -14.35 -15.03
CA ASP A 78 -12.62 -15.04 -15.08
C ASP A 78 -13.51 -14.60 -13.92
N PHE A 79 -14.42 -13.68 -14.21
CA PHE A 79 -15.46 -13.25 -13.28
C PHE A 79 -16.75 -14.07 -13.39
N SER A 80 -16.78 -15.10 -14.25
CA SER A 80 -17.94 -15.99 -14.44
C SER A 80 -17.93 -17.22 -13.55
N LEU A 81 -16.77 -17.60 -12.99
CA LEU A 81 -16.56 -18.79 -12.15
C LEU A 81 -17.30 -18.76 -10.79
N LEU A 82 -17.84 -17.61 -10.36
CA LEU A 82 -18.56 -17.48 -9.09
C LEU A 82 -19.89 -16.74 -9.27
N PRO A 83 -20.99 -17.42 -9.61
CA PRO A 83 -22.33 -16.87 -9.55
C PRO A 83 -22.90 -17.04 -8.12
N CYS A 84 -22.24 -16.49 -7.10
CA CYS A 84 -22.89 -16.31 -5.82
C CYS A 84 -23.38 -14.87 -5.75
N PRO A 85 -24.66 -14.58 -6.02
CA PRO A 85 -25.21 -13.29 -5.63
C PRO A 85 -24.99 -13.16 -4.13
N SER A 86 -24.36 -12.08 -3.71
CA SER A 86 -24.13 -11.83 -2.30
C SER A 86 -25.45 -11.79 -1.54
N LEU A 87 -25.40 -12.08 -0.24
CA LEU A 87 -26.55 -11.87 0.63
C LEU A 87 -27.05 -10.42 0.50
N SER A 88 -26.15 -9.44 0.30
CA SER A 88 -26.49 -8.05 -0.02
C SER A 88 -27.23 -7.91 -1.35
N ARG A 89 -26.88 -8.66 -2.40
CA ARG A 89 -27.59 -8.69 -3.70
C ARG A 89 -28.94 -9.41 -3.61
N VAL A 90 -29.04 -10.45 -2.79
CA VAL A 90 -30.32 -11.13 -2.45
C VAL A 90 -31.23 -10.20 -1.65
N LEU A 91 -30.67 -9.42 -0.72
CA LEU A 91 -31.40 -8.42 0.07
C LEU A 91 -31.75 -7.17 -0.74
N SER A 92 -30.93 -6.77 -1.71
CA SER A 92 -31.18 -5.62 -2.61
C SER A 92 -32.16 -5.93 -3.73
N LEU A 93 -32.42 -7.22 -4.03
CA LEU A 93 -33.49 -7.62 -4.96
C LEU A 93 -34.89 -7.32 -4.41
N ASN A 94 -35.00 -6.93 -3.13
CA ASN A 94 -36.23 -6.41 -2.51
C ASN A 94 -36.29 -4.86 -2.46
N THR A 95 -35.29 -4.17 -3.01
CA THR A 95 -35.29 -2.70 -3.10
C THR A 95 -35.35 -2.31 -4.57
N ASP A 96 -36.27 -1.42 -4.92
CA ASP A 96 -36.49 -0.97 -6.30
C ASP A 96 -35.17 -0.61 -6.99
N PRO A 97 -34.97 -1.06 -8.23
CA PRO A 97 -33.71 -0.89 -8.94
C PRO A 97 -33.48 0.59 -9.19
N LYS A 98 -32.58 1.20 -8.40
CA LYS A 98 -31.94 2.45 -8.82
C LYS A 98 -30.87 2.11 -9.84
N GLU A 99 -30.83 2.91 -10.90
CA GLU A 99 -29.97 2.79 -12.09
C GLU A 99 -28.46 2.95 -11.81
N ASP A 100 -27.91 2.26 -10.82
CA ASP A 100 -26.46 2.20 -10.64
C ASP A 100 -25.89 1.14 -11.59
N GLN A 101 -25.82 1.52 -12.88
CA GLN A 101 -24.90 0.88 -13.81
C GLN A 101 -23.48 1.06 -13.26
N GLN A 102 -22.96 0.06 -12.57
CA GLN A 102 -21.55 -0.02 -12.18
C GLN A 102 -20.71 0.09 -13.46
N LYS A 103 -20.18 1.27 -13.73
CA LYS A 103 -19.26 1.49 -14.86
C LYS A 103 -18.01 0.66 -14.59
N SER A 104 -17.58 -0.10 -15.60
CA SER A 104 -16.31 -0.83 -15.56
C SER A 104 -15.18 0.08 -15.08
N PHE A 105 -14.52 -0.33 -13.99
CA PHE A 105 -13.42 0.35 -13.32
C PHE A 105 -12.18 0.54 -14.21
N VAL A 106 -12.10 -0.16 -15.35
CA VAL A 106 -10.91 -0.14 -16.22
C VAL A 106 -11.30 0.14 -17.67
N LYS A 107 -10.62 1.10 -18.30
CA LYS A 107 -10.69 1.36 -19.75
C LYS A 107 -9.96 0.25 -20.52
N ILE A 108 -10.48 -0.96 -20.47
CA ILE A 108 -9.98 -2.13 -21.22
C ILE A 108 -10.92 -2.35 -22.40
N GLN A 109 -10.41 -2.88 -23.51
CA GLN A 109 -11.28 -3.44 -24.54
C GLN A 109 -12.10 -4.61 -23.95
N ALA A 110 -13.42 -4.52 -24.01
CA ALA A 110 -14.36 -5.51 -23.47
C ALA A 110 -14.17 -5.83 -21.97
N PRO A 111 -14.37 -4.84 -21.08
CA PRO A 111 -14.18 -5.07 -19.66
C PRO A 111 -15.24 -6.02 -19.12
N LYS A 112 -14.81 -6.99 -18.31
CA LYS A 112 -15.72 -7.84 -17.55
C LYS A 112 -16.05 -7.17 -16.22
N PHE A 113 -17.31 -7.17 -15.83
CA PHE A 113 -17.78 -6.59 -14.55
C PHE A 113 -17.51 -7.56 -13.40
N ALA A 114 -16.94 -7.07 -12.30
CA ALA A 114 -16.74 -7.83 -11.06
C ALA A 114 -17.69 -7.31 -9.97
N SER A 115 -18.35 -8.21 -9.23
CA SER A 115 -19.12 -7.80 -8.03
C SER A 115 -18.18 -7.34 -6.91
N ILE A 116 -18.69 -6.63 -5.90
CA ILE A 116 -17.91 -6.19 -4.72
C ILE A 116 -17.24 -7.39 -4.02
N GLU A 117 -17.90 -8.54 -3.99
CA GLU A 117 -17.40 -9.77 -3.37
C GLU A 117 -16.35 -10.47 -4.22
N GLN A 118 -16.49 -10.45 -5.55
CA GLN A 118 -15.43 -10.90 -6.45
C GLN A 118 -14.20 -9.97 -6.34
N SER A 119 -14.45 -8.67 -6.22
CA SER A 119 -13.43 -7.64 -6.08
C SER A 119 -12.62 -7.70 -4.78
N THR A 120 -13.19 -8.32 -3.73
CA THR A 120 -12.56 -8.50 -2.42
C THR A 120 -11.91 -9.89 -2.25
N ARG A 121 -12.11 -10.81 -3.20
CA ARG A 121 -11.57 -12.20 -3.15
C ARG A 121 -10.45 -12.48 -4.15
N SER A 122 -10.37 -11.72 -5.24
CA SER A 122 -9.18 -11.70 -6.10
C SER A 122 -8.17 -10.66 -5.62
N LEU A 123 -6.91 -10.76 -6.07
CA LEU A 123 -5.87 -9.73 -5.91
C LEU A 123 -6.46 -8.31 -6.01
N PRO A 124 -5.94 -7.32 -5.25
CA PRO A 124 -6.55 -6.01 -5.13
C PRO A 124 -6.90 -5.45 -6.51
N ILE A 125 -8.12 -4.94 -6.67
CA ILE A 125 -8.51 -4.28 -7.92
C ILE A 125 -7.66 -3.02 -8.04
N MET A 126 -6.64 -3.10 -8.89
CA MET A 126 -5.79 -1.97 -9.26
C MET A 126 -6.30 -1.42 -10.60
N SER A 127 -6.26 -0.10 -10.77
CA SER A 127 -6.32 0.55 -12.07
C SER A 127 -4.91 0.68 -12.67
N PHE A 128 -4.78 1.04 -13.95
CA PHE A 128 -3.47 1.34 -14.55
C PHE A 128 -2.72 2.45 -13.79
N ASP A 129 -3.44 3.47 -13.33
CA ASP A 129 -2.84 4.55 -12.55
C ASP A 129 -2.38 4.03 -11.16
N SER A 130 -3.10 3.09 -10.55
CA SER A 130 -2.70 2.42 -9.29
C SER A 130 -1.47 1.53 -9.46
N ILE A 131 -1.41 0.75 -10.54
CA ILE A 131 -0.22 -0.05 -10.89
C ILE A 131 0.98 0.87 -11.11
N SER A 132 0.79 1.95 -11.88
CA SER A 132 1.83 2.94 -12.14
C SER A 132 2.31 3.60 -10.85
N LEU A 133 1.39 4.00 -9.96
CA LEU A 133 1.74 4.58 -8.67
C LEU A 133 2.59 3.63 -7.82
N ASN A 134 2.22 2.35 -7.75
CA ASN A 134 2.96 1.34 -7.00
C ASN A 134 4.37 1.10 -7.57
N LEU A 135 4.50 1.02 -8.90
CA LEU A 135 5.80 0.92 -9.56
C LEU A 135 6.66 2.16 -9.32
N LYS A 136 6.06 3.36 -9.35
CA LYS A 136 6.78 4.61 -9.07
C LYS A 136 7.25 4.72 -7.63
N ILE A 137 6.54 4.11 -6.66
CA ILE A 137 7.05 3.95 -5.29
C ILE A 137 8.31 3.07 -5.30
N SER A 138 8.26 1.93 -5.98
CA SER A 138 9.42 1.03 -6.10
C SER A 138 10.62 1.71 -6.78
N HIS A 139 10.36 2.51 -7.82
CA HIS A 139 11.40 3.29 -8.51
C HIS A 139 12.00 4.38 -7.62
N ALA A 140 11.22 5.01 -6.75
CA ALA A 140 11.77 5.98 -5.79
C ALA A 140 12.76 5.32 -4.83
N LEU A 141 12.44 4.12 -4.33
CA LEU A 141 13.35 3.32 -3.50
C LEU A 141 14.64 2.97 -4.26
N TYR A 142 14.50 2.56 -5.52
CA TYR A 142 15.64 2.28 -6.40
C TYR A 142 16.53 3.52 -6.63
N TYR A 143 15.95 4.65 -7.03
CA TYR A 143 16.74 5.84 -7.36
C TYR A 143 17.42 6.47 -6.15
N VAL A 144 16.82 6.42 -4.96
CA VAL A 144 17.51 6.86 -3.74
C VAL A 144 18.67 5.93 -3.38
N SER A 145 18.53 4.61 -3.57
CA SER A 145 19.62 3.65 -3.34
C SER A 145 20.77 3.81 -4.33
N LEU A 146 20.51 4.25 -5.56
CA LEU A 146 21.53 4.64 -6.53
C LEU A 146 22.13 6.03 -6.30
N ASN A 147 21.60 6.81 -5.35
CA ASN A 147 21.89 8.24 -5.23
C ASN A 147 21.67 9.02 -6.55
N ASN A 148 20.70 8.60 -7.36
CA ASN A 148 20.37 9.23 -8.64
C ASN A 148 19.25 10.27 -8.45
N ILE A 149 19.65 11.47 -8.05
CA ILE A 149 18.74 12.56 -7.67
C ILE A 149 17.94 13.11 -8.86
N ASN A 150 18.49 13.08 -10.08
CA ASN A 150 17.80 13.53 -11.28
C ASN A 150 16.59 12.65 -11.59
N GLU A 151 16.79 11.33 -11.61
CA GLU A 151 15.71 10.37 -11.83
C GLU A 151 14.73 10.33 -10.65
N LEU A 152 15.20 10.50 -9.41
CA LEU A 152 14.33 10.63 -8.24
C LEU A 152 13.41 11.86 -8.34
N THR A 153 13.93 12.98 -8.84
CA THR A 153 13.17 14.21 -9.06
C THR A 153 12.11 14.00 -10.14
N ARG A 154 12.49 13.44 -11.30
CA ARG A 154 11.55 13.11 -12.38
C ARG A 154 10.45 12.17 -11.89
N ASN A 155 10.82 11.11 -11.17
CA ASN A 155 9.89 10.14 -10.60
C ASN A 155 8.91 10.81 -9.62
N SER A 156 9.38 11.75 -8.80
CA SER A 156 8.53 12.51 -7.87
C SER A 156 7.52 13.41 -8.59
N GLU A 157 7.91 14.05 -9.68
CA GLU A 157 7.00 14.84 -10.52
C GLU A 157 5.92 13.97 -11.16
N GLU A 158 6.29 12.78 -11.63
CA GLU A 158 5.36 11.81 -12.18
C GLU A 158 4.36 11.29 -11.13
N ILE A 159 4.80 10.99 -9.90
CA ILE A 159 3.89 10.65 -8.80
C ILE A 159 2.91 11.80 -8.53
N ARG A 160 3.39 13.06 -8.48
CA ARG A 160 2.52 14.23 -8.31
C ARG A 160 1.50 14.36 -9.45
N TYR A 161 1.90 14.09 -10.68
CA TYR A 161 1.03 14.10 -11.84
C TYR A 161 -0.05 13.01 -11.76
N LEU A 162 0.31 11.79 -11.38
CA LEU A 162 -0.63 10.68 -11.15
C LEU A 162 -1.63 11.04 -10.05
N LEU A 163 -1.15 11.54 -8.90
CA LEU A 163 -2.04 11.93 -7.80
C LEU A 163 -3.04 13.01 -8.23
N LYS A 164 -2.64 14.00 -9.03
CA LYS A 164 -3.55 15.04 -9.54
C LYS A 164 -4.67 14.51 -10.43
N LYS A 165 -4.51 13.35 -11.07
CA LYS A 165 -5.56 12.72 -11.89
C LYS A 165 -6.64 12.01 -11.08
N ILE A 166 -6.33 11.64 -9.84
CA ILE A 166 -7.23 10.86 -9.00
C ILE A 166 -8.25 11.81 -8.38
N ASN A 167 -9.53 11.63 -8.72
CA ASN A 167 -10.60 12.45 -8.18
C ASN A 167 -10.68 12.26 -6.66
N GLY A 168 -10.65 13.37 -5.93
CA GLY A 168 -10.65 13.39 -4.49
C GLY A 168 -9.25 13.46 -3.87
N SER A 169 -8.16 13.14 -4.58
CA SER A 169 -6.79 13.18 -4.00
C SER A 169 -6.44 14.53 -3.37
N GLN A 170 -6.81 15.64 -4.01
CA GLN A 170 -6.58 16.99 -3.50
C GLN A 170 -7.32 17.24 -2.18
N ILE A 171 -8.53 16.71 -2.04
CA ILE A 171 -9.32 16.80 -0.79
C ILE A 171 -8.59 16.05 0.31
N LEU A 172 -7.96 14.92 -0.01
CA LEU A 172 -7.21 14.06 0.92
C LEU A 172 -5.85 14.63 1.36
N PHE A 173 -5.43 15.78 0.82
CA PHE A 173 -4.23 16.51 1.21
C PHE A 173 -4.51 18.00 1.51
N GLU A 174 -5.66 18.33 2.10
CA GLU A 174 -6.01 19.72 2.50
C GLU A 174 -5.98 20.74 1.35
N GLY A 175 -6.38 20.30 0.15
CA GLY A 175 -6.40 21.10 -1.07
C GLY A 175 -5.03 21.27 -1.75
N ASN A 176 -3.95 20.72 -1.19
CA ASN A 176 -2.62 20.74 -1.80
C ASN A 176 -1.79 19.51 -1.44
N VAL A 177 -1.40 18.71 -2.44
CA VAL A 177 -0.56 17.50 -2.30
C VAL A 177 0.76 17.77 -1.54
N GLU A 178 1.23 19.02 -1.51
CA GLU A 178 2.44 19.41 -0.77
C GLU A 178 2.23 19.45 0.75
N LYS A 179 1.00 19.69 1.22
CA LYS A 179 0.69 19.71 2.66
C LYS A 179 0.65 18.31 3.24
N SER A 180 1.08 18.17 4.48
CA SER A 180 0.97 16.91 5.21
C SER A 180 -0.51 16.64 5.53
N PRO A 181 -1.04 15.43 5.25
CA PRO A 181 -2.43 15.11 5.56
C PRO A 181 -2.64 15.06 7.08
N SER A 182 -3.70 15.70 7.56
CA SER A 182 -4.15 15.61 8.96
C SER A 182 -4.72 14.23 9.30
N ILE A 183 -4.74 13.88 10.59
CA ILE A 183 -5.20 12.56 11.05
C ILE A 183 -6.68 12.34 10.72
N SER A 184 -7.51 13.37 10.93
CA SER A 184 -8.95 13.35 10.59
C SER A 184 -9.15 13.09 9.10
N LEU A 185 -8.25 13.61 8.26
CA LEU A 185 -8.30 13.42 6.83
C LEU A 185 -7.90 11.99 6.45
N MET A 186 -6.81 11.45 7.01
CA MET A 186 -6.44 10.03 6.86
C MET A 186 -7.57 9.08 7.31
N ASP A 187 -8.26 9.40 8.40
CA ASP A 187 -9.44 8.64 8.84
C ASP A 187 -10.60 8.76 7.84
N SER A 188 -10.87 9.97 7.34
CA SER A 188 -11.91 10.19 6.33
C SER A 188 -11.62 9.46 5.01
N VAL A 189 -10.34 9.35 4.63
CA VAL A 189 -9.86 8.63 3.45
C VAL A 189 -10.26 7.16 3.55
N THR A 190 -10.00 6.52 4.69
CA THR A 190 -10.38 5.11 4.91
C THR A 190 -11.89 4.89 5.01
N LYS A 191 -12.66 5.90 5.42
CA LYS A 191 -14.13 5.84 5.45
C LYS A 191 -14.78 6.09 4.09
N LYS A 192 -14.05 6.70 3.15
CA LYS A 192 -14.48 6.97 1.77
C LYS A 192 -13.84 6.02 0.75
N ASP A 193 -13.34 4.86 1.20
CA ASP A 193 -12.76 3.83 0.33
C ASP A 193 -13.71 3.50 -0.83
N SER A 194 -15.04 3.54 -0.65
CA SER A 194 -16.02 3.30 -1.72
C SER A 194 -15.88 4.20 -2.96
N LEU A 195 -15.57 5.49 -2.77
CA LEU A 195 -15.42 6.46 -3.88
C LEU A 195 -14.05 6.36 -4.57
N LEU A 196 -13.02 5.92 -3.84
CA LEU A 196 -11.69 5.66 -4.41
C LEU A 196 -11.62 4.29 -5.09
N PHE A 197 -12.41 3.34 -4.60
CA PHE A 197 -12.55 2.01 -5.17
C PHE A 197 -13.08 2.08 -6.61
N GLU A 198 -13.98 3.02 -6.89
CA GLU A 198 -14.46 3.30 -8.26
C GLU A 198 -13.36 3.72 -9.24
N GLN A 199 -12.21 4.18 -8.73
CA GLN A 199 -11.04 4.58 -9.51
C GLN A 199 -9.90 3.55 -9.43
N GLY A 200 -10.12 2.42 -8.75
CA GLY A 200 -9.12 1.36 -8.55
C GLY A 200 -7.99 1.75 -7.59
N PHE A 201 -8.27 2.64 -6.63
CA PHE A 201 -7.34 3.07 -5.59
C PHE A 201 -7.85 2.74 -4.20
N SER A 202 -6.94 2.36 -3.31
CA SER A 202 -7.18 2.42 -1.88
C SER A 202 -6.77 3.78 -1.34
N GLY A 203 -7.51 4.30 -0.37
CA GLY A 203 -7.09 5.47 0.37
C GLY A 203 -5.70 5.31 1.03
N LEU A 204 -5.33 4.08 1.37
CA LEU A 204 -4.02 3.74 1.92
C LEU A 204 -2.89 3.93 0.90
N ASP A 205 -3.13 3.66 -0.39
CA ASP A 205 -2.11 3.80 -1.45
C ASP A 205 -1.70 5.27 -1.65
N LEU A 206 -2.66 6.18 -1.47
CA LEU A 206 -2.41 7.63 -1.53
C LEU A 206 -1.54 8.09 -0.36
N ILE A 207 -1.72 7.50 0.83
CA ILE A 207 -0.88 7.79 1.99
C ILE A 207 0.56 7.29 1.75
N LYS A 208 0.74 6.09 1.16
CA LYS A 208 2.07 5.57 0.77
C LYS A 208 2.77 6.51 -0.21
N ALA A 209 2.07 6.91 -1.27
CA ALA A 209 2.60 7.81 -2.29
C ALA A 209 3.03 9.16 -1.69
N LYS A 210 2.23 9.71 -0.76
CA LYS A 210 2.57 10.96 -0.07
C LYS A 210 3.83 10.82 0.78
N LEU A 211 3.96 9.75 1.55
CA LEU A 211 5.16 9.49 2.33
C LEU A 211 6.41 9.43 1.45
N VAL A 212 6.33 8.71 0.33
CA VAL A 212 7.44 8.58 -0.63
C VAL A 212 7.79 9.92 -1.28
N LEU A 213 6.81 10.77 -1.59
CA LEU A 213 7.06 12.13 -2.08
C LEU A 213 7.80 12.99 -1.05
N ASP A 214 7.42 12.92 0.21
CA ASP A 214 8.05 13.69 1.28
C ASP A 214 9.48 13.18 1.55
N LEU A 215 9.69 11.86 1.52
CA LEU A 215 11.02 11.24 1.59
C LEU A 215 11.91 11.61 0.41
N SER A 216 11.36 11.61 -0.80
CA SER A 216 12.09 12.00 -2.02
C SER A 216 12.49 13.48 -1.96
N SER A 217 11.59 14.34 -1.50
CA SER A 217 11.88 15.76 -1.30
C SER A 217 12.98 15.98 -0.26
N PHE A 218 12.98 15.19 0.83
CA PHE A 218 14.04 15.19 1.83
C PHE A 218 15.39 14.75 1.24
N ALA A 219 15.43 13.64 0.48
CA ALA A 219 16.63 13.14 -0.16
C ALA A 219 17.24 14.13 -1.18
N ILE A 220 16.40 14.73 -2.03
CA ILE A 220 16.81 15.77 -2.98
C ILE A 220 17.45 16.94 -2.24
N HIS A 221 16.86 17.36 -1.12
CA HIS A 221 17.39 18.45 -0.32
C HIS A 221 18.77 18.12 0.30
N ILE A 222 18.95 16.91 0.82
CA ILE A 222 20.25 16.45 1.33
C ILE A 222 21.32 16.55 0.23
N SER A 223 21.00 16.17 -1.02
CA SER A 223 21.92 16.33 -2.14
C SER A 223 22.19 17.80 -2.51
N GLU A 224 21.18 18.68 -2.48
CA GLU A 224 21.38 20.12 -2.71
C GLU A 224 22.34 20.75 -1.68
N LEU A 225 22.27 20.34 -0.41
CA LEU A 225 23.17 20.80 0.65
C LEU A 225 24.62 20.32 0.44
N SER A 226 24.79 19.12 -0.13
CA SER A 226 26.08 18.54 -0.51
C SER A 226 26.76 19.39 -1.60
N ASN A 227 26.01 19.75 -2.66
CA ASN A 227 26.52 20.48 -3.83
C ASN A 227 26.80 21.99 -3.60
N LYS A 228 26.27 22.61 -2.53
CA LYS A 228 26.39 24.06 -2.26
C LYS A 228 27.81 24.56 -1.94
N THR A 229 28.83 23.71 -2.00
CA THR A 229 30.22 24.09 -1.68
C THR A 229 31.06 24.54 -2.89
N ASN A 230 30.57 24.39 -4.13
CA ASN A 230 31.45 24.56 -5.30
C ASN A 230 31.24 25.76 -6.21
N ASN A 231 30.19 26.57 -6.09
CA ASN A 231 30.12 27.88 -6.77
C ASN A 231 28.99 28.76 -6.22
N ASP A 232 29.29 30.06 -6.16
CA ASP A 232 28.39 31.21 -6.07
C ASP A 232 27.93 31.71 -4.68
N ASN A 233 28.65 32.77 -4.25
CA ASN A 233 27.99 34.02 -3.87
C ASN A 233 26.98 34.43 -4.95
N GLN A 234 25.70 34.13 -4.77
CA GLN A 234 24.62 34.94 -5.35
C GLN A 234 23.28 34.67 -4.68
N ASN A 235 22.54 35.76 -4.47
CA ASN A 235 21.21 35.82 -3.91
C ASN A 235 20.21 34.94 -4.69
N THR A 236 20.03 33.69 -4.26
CA THR A 236 18.78 32.97 -4.46
C THR A 236 18.11 32.81 -3.10
N ALA A 237 17.01 33.54 -2.91
CA ALA A 237 16.21 33.50 -1.69
C ALA A 237 15.87 32.05 -1.28
N PRO A 238 15.79 31.76 0.03
CA PRO A 238 15.52 30.42 0.55
C PRO A 238 14.05 30.05 0.33
N SER A 239 13.66 29.70 -0.89
CA SER A 239 12.27 29.33 -1.22
C SER A 239 11.90 27.89 -0.82
N LYS A 240 12.78 27.14 -0.13
CA LYS A 240 12.62 25.68 0.10
C LYS A 240 12.64 25.22 1.57
N ALA A 241 12.59 26.11 2.56
CA ALA A 241 12.56 25.70 3.97
C ALA A 241 11.24 24.99 4.38
N HIS A 242 10.14 25.20 3.65
CA HIS A 242 8.85 24.58 3.98
C HIS A 242 8.74 23.08 3.66
N SER A 243 9.56 22.52 2.75
CA SER A 243 9.50 21.09 2.41
C SER A 243 10.33 20.20 3.35
N GLN A 244 11.31 20.77 4.07
CA GLN A 244 12.26 20.05 4.93
C GLN A 244 11.59 19.32 6.10
N HIS A 245 10.46 19.84 6.60
CA HIS A 245 9.74 19.29 7.77
C HIS A 245 8.47 18.51 7.44
N SER A 246 8.11 18.42 6.15
CA SER A 246 6.91 17.72 5.71
C SER A 246 6.91 16.26 6.14
N ILE A 247 8.05 15.56 5.96
CA ILE A 247 8.21 14.16 6.33
C ILE A 247 7.98 13.91 7.83
N PHE A 248 8.50 14.76 8.71
CA PHE A 248 8.30 14.60 10.15
C PHE A 248 6.84 14.78 10.54
N SER A 249 6.14 15.74 9.92
CA SER A 249 4.70 15.92 10.11
C SER A 249 3.91 14.73 9.59
N THR A 250 4.26 14.22 8.39
CA THR A 250 3.61 13.06 7.78
C THR A 250 3.82 11.80 8.62
N LEU A 251 5.04 11.54 9.10
CA LEU A 251 5.35 10.42 10.01
C LEU A 251 4.59 10.51 11.33
N LYS A 252 4.55 11.71 11.93
CA LYS A 252 3.79 11.96 13.16
C LYS A 252 2.30 11.71 12.94
N ASN A 253 1.72 12.23 11.86
CA ASN A 253 0.31 12.04 11.55
C ASN A 253 -0.03 10.59 11.21
N LEU A 254 0.84 9.88 10.47
CA LEU A 254 0.68 8.45 10.18
C LEU A 254 0.73 7.59 11.45
N THR A 255 1.66 7.91 12.36
CA THR A 255 1.76 7.22 13.65
C THR A 255 0.55 7.50 14.51
N ASN A 256 0.11 8.76 14.59
CA ASN A 256 -1.11 9.13 15.31
C ASN A 256 -2.37 8.57 14.66
N PHE A 257 -2.40 8.35 13.35
CA PHE A 257 -3.50 7.70 12.64
C PHE A 257 -3.67 6.24 13.05
N LEU A 258 -2.57 5.53 13.33
CA LEU A 258 -2.60 4.19 13.89
C LEU A 258 -2.90 4.21 15.41
N ILE A 259 -2.31 5.15 16.15
CA ILE A 259 -2.55 5.30 17.59
C ILE A 259 -3.98 5.74 17.88
N ASN A 260 -4.59 6.61 17.09
CA ASN A 260 -5.95 7.12 17.34
C ASN A 260 -7.02 6.04 17.25
N VAL A 261 -6.72 4.89 16.65
CA VAL A 261 -7.59 3.71 16.76
C VAL A 261 -7.71 3.28 18.23
N ARG A 262 -6.67 3.49 19.06
CA ARG A 262 -6.70 3.31 20.52
C ARG A 262 -7.78 4.15 21.21
N ASN A 263 -8.11 5.32 20.67
CA ASN A 263 -9.04 6.29 21.26
C ASN A 263 -10.49 6.10 20.80
N SER A 264 -10.74 5.23 19.82
CA SER A 264 -12.08 4.82 19.39
C SER A 264 -12.30 3.38 19.81
N GLU A 265 -12.82 3.14 21.02
CA GLU A 265 -13.51 1.88 21.41
C GLU A 265 -12.97 0.55 20.83
N ILE A 266 -11.65 0.38 20.66
CA ILE A 266 -11.01 -0.93 20.43
C ILE A 266 -11.31 -1.89 21.60
N PHE A 267 -11.82 -1.36 22.70
CA PHE A 267 -12.26 -2.12 23.87
C PHE A 267 -13.75 -2.51 23.86
N GLU A 268 -14.56 -2.14 22.85
CA GLU A 268 -15.99 -2.49 22.83
C GLU A 268 -16.40 -3.41 21.68
N GLY A 269 -15.89 -3.26 20.45
CA GLY A 269 -16.38 -4.01 19.27
C GLY A 269 -15.33 -4.74 18.42
N ILE A 270 -15.71 -5.87 17.81
CA ILE A 270 -14.84 -6.72 16.99
C ILE A 270 -14.47 -6.11 15.63
N ASP A 271 -15.35 -5.24 15.10
CA ASP A 271 -15.30 -4.73 13.73
C ASP A 271 -14.11 -3.79 13.49
N TYR A 272 -13.50 -3.30 14.56
CA TYR A 272 -12.35 -2.40 14.53
C TYR A 272 -11.02 -3.12 14.29
N LEU A 273 -10.91 -4.39 14.65
CA LEU A 273 -9.63 -5.10 14.59
C LEU A 273 -9.12 -5.34 13.17
N PRO A 274 -9.96 -5.71 12.18
CA PRO A 274 -9.55 -5.74 10.78
C PRO A 274 -9.06 -4.37 10.28
N GLN A 275 -9.70 -3.27 10.69
CA GLN A 275 -9.28 -1.92 10.32
C GLN A 275 -7.96 -1.54 10.97
N PHE A 276 -7.76 -1.90 12.24
CA PHE A 276 -6.47 -1.76 12.92
C PHE A 276 -5.38 -2.51 12.17
N ILE A 277 -5.60 -3.78 11.81
CA ILE A 277 -4.62 -4.60 11.07
C ILE A 277 -4.30 -3.97 9.71
N ARG A 278 -5.29 -3.46 8.97
CA ARG A 278 -5.06 -2.73 7.70
C ARG A 278 -4.19 -1.49 7.90
N LYS A 279 -4.49 -0.67 8.91
CA LYS A 279 -3.71 0.54 9.23
C LYS A 279 -2.30 0.20 9.73
N ALA A 280 -2.16 -0.86 10.53
CA ALA A 280 -0.88 -1.35 11.01
C ALA A 280 -0.01 -1.86 9.86
N SER A 281 -0.59 -2.59 8.90
CA SER A 281 0.10 -3.04 7.69
C SER A 281 0.64 -1.87 6.89
N LEU A 282 -0.19 -0.83 6.66
CA LEU A 282 0.24 0.41 6.02
C LEU A 282 1.42 1.05 6.77
N TRP A 283 1.32 1.19 8.10
CA TRP A 283 2.39 1.79 8.89
C TRP A 283 3.70 1.00 8.77
N THR A 284 3.63 -0.33 8.84
CA THR A 284 4.80 -1.22 8.73
C THR A 284 5.45 -1.17 7.35
N GLU A 285 4.68 -1.12 6.27
CA GLU A 285 5.21 -0.91 4.91
C GLU A 285 5.90 0.46 4.80
N CYS A 286 5.21 1.51 5.25
CA CYS A 286 5.74 2.88 5.27
C CYS A 286 7.04 3.00 6.08
N TYR A 287 7.11 2.34 7.24
CA TYR A 287 8.32 2.26 8.06
C TYR A 287 9.48 1.65 7.26
N THR A 288 9.22 0.61 6.48
CA THR A 288 10.23 -0.01 5.61
C THR A 288 10.76 0.96 4.57
N PHE A 289 9.89 1.74 3.91
CA PHE A 289 10.32 2.76 2.93
C PHE A 289 11.23 3.80 3.58
N VAL A 290 10.80 4.32 4.73
CA VAL A 290 11.54 5.35 5.45
C VAL A 290 12.92 4.83 5.89
N TRP A 291 12.98 3.57 6.32
CA TRP A 291 14.23 2.92 6.67
C TRP A 291 15.17 2.74 5.47
N ILE A 292 14.67 2.33 4.29
CA ILE A 292 15.48 2.22 3.05
C ILE A 292 16.07 3.59 2.68
N PHE A 293 15.26 4.65 2.73
CA PHE A 293 15.71 6.02 2.49
C PHE A 293 16.80 6.43 3.49
N TYR A 294 16.58 6.19 4.78
CA TYR A 294 17.56 6.50 5.82
C TYR A 294 18.90 5.80 5.59
N LYS A 295 18.90 4.49 5.30
CA LYS A 295 20.13 3.72 5.07
C LYS A 295 20.84 4.16 3.78
N SER A 296 20.10 4.39 2.70
CA SER A 296 20.66 4.87 1.41
C SER A 296 21.33 6.24 1.55
N LEU A 297 20.69 7.17 2.27
CA LEU A 297 21.25 8.50 2.53
C LEU A 297 22.47 8.43 3.47
N SER A 298 22.42 7.57 4.50
CA SER A 298 23.55 7.38 5.42
C SER A 298 24.79 6.84 4.71
N GLU A 299 24.63 5.88 3.80
CA GLU A 299 25.74 5.35 3.00
C GLU A 299 26.35 6.43 2.11
N THR A 300 25.51 7.20 1.44
CA THR A 300 25.94 8.32 0.59
C THR A 300 26.79 9.32 1.36
N ILE A 301 26.33 9.76 2.54
CA ILE A 301 27.07 10.70 3.41
C ILE A 301 28.38 10.09 3.93
N ASN A 302 28.38 8.81 4.28
CA ASN A 302 29.59 8.14 4.75
C ASN A 302 30.66 8.06 3.66
N SER A 303 30.24 7.83 2.41
CA SER A 303 31.11 7.77 1.24
C SER A 303 31.57 9.14 0.71
N SER A 304 30.96 10.25 1.17
CA SER A 304 31.32 11.60 0.70
C SER A 304 32.50 12.21 1.47
N ASN A 305 33.36 12.93 0.73
CA ASN A 305 34.52 13.68 1.23
C ASN A 305 34.20 15.18 1.43
N GLU A 306 32.92 15.53 1.57
CA GLU A 306 32.47 16.93 1.53
C GLU A 306 32.65 17.68 2.85
N GLY A 307 32.94 18.98 2.77
CA GLY A 307 33.05 19.87 3.94
C GLY A 307 31.75 20.06 4.73
N ASN A 308 30.61 19.65 4.19
CA ASN A 308 29.28 19.76 4.83
C ASN A 308 28.83 18.47 5.56
N LYS A 309 29.72 17.47 5.70
CA LYS A 309 29.39 16.15 6.28
C LYS A 309 28.67 16.23 7.63
N ASP A 310 29.05 17.16 8.51
CA ASP A 310 28.42 17.33 9.82
C ASP A 310 26.96 17.79 9.75
N ILE A 311 26.65 18.70 8.81
CA ILE A 311 25.29 19.22 8.60
C ILE A 311 24.41 18.13 7.97
N LEU A 312 24.94 17.42 6.98
CA LEU A 312 24.25 16.30 6.34
C LEU A 312 23.96 15.17 7.35
N SER A 313 24.96 14.81 8.15
CA SER A 313 24.84 13.80 9.20
C SER A 313 23.79 14.19 10.25
N LYS A 314 23.75 15.46 10.68
CA LYS A 314 22.73 15.95 11.62
C LYS A 314 21.31 15.81 11.08
N ASN A 315 21.07 16.15 9.80
CA ASN A 315 19.73 16.05 9.22
C ASN A 315 19.27 14.59 9.10
N VAL A 316 20.15 13.70 8.63
CA VAL A 316 19.84 12.26 8.54
C VAL A 316 19.70 11.62 9.93
N GLN A 317 20.43 12.11 10.92
CA GLN A 317 20.26 11.72 12.32
C GLN A 317 18.90 12.16 12.90
N SER A 318 18.40 13.34 12.56
CA SER A 318 17.06 13.76 12.96
C SER A 318 15.97 12.84 12.37
N LEU A 319 16.16 12.36 11.13
CA LEU A 319 15.29 11.34 10.55
C LEU A 319 15.37 10.01 11.34
N HIS A 320 16.57 9.54 11.68
CA HIS A 320 16.78 8.36 12.53
C HIS A 320 16.02 8.48 13.86
N GLU A 321 16.18 9.59 14.58
CA GLU A 321 15.55 9.81 15.89
C GLU A 321 14.02 9.83 15.80
N ALA A 322 13.47 10.47 14.77
CA ALA A 322 12.03 10.49 14.53
C ALA A 322 11.47 9.09 14.27
N ILE A 323 12.12 8.30 13.39
CA ILE A 323 11.70 6.93 13.07
C ILE A 323 11.79 6.05 14.32
N LYS A 324 12.88 6.16 15.08
CA LYS A 324 13.10 5.40 16.31
C LYS A 324 11.97 5.65 17.30
N SER A 325 11.71 6.91 17.63
CA SER A 325 10.65 7.30 18.56
C SER A 325 9.26 6.81 18.11
N HIS A 326 8.93 6.94 16.82
CA HIS A 326 7.66 6.45 16.31
C HIS A 326 7.55 4.92 16.33
N SER A 327 8.64 4.20 16.02
CA SER A 327 8.66 2.73 16.07
C SER A 327 8.50 2.17 17.49
N GLU A 328 9.14 2.77 18.49
CA GLU A 328 9.00 2.37 19.90
C GLU A 328 7.55 2.52 20.39
N ASN A 329 6.89 3.63 20.02
CA ASN A 329 5.48 3.85 20.32
C ASN A 329 4.57 2.79 19.70
N ILE A 330 4.80 2.42 18.43
CA ILE A 330 4.02 1.39 17.75
C ILE A 330 4.29 -0.02 18.28
N LEU A 331 5.54 -0.34 18.63
CA LEU A 331 5.88 -1.62 19.26
C LEU A 331 5.15 -1.78 20.61
N SER A 332 5.11 -0.72 21.42
CA SER A 332 4.32 -0.71 22.66
C SER A 332 2.83 -0.90 22.39
N LEU A 333 2.29 -0.26 21.35
CA LEU A 333 0.88 -0.43 20.95
C LEU A 333 0.57 -1.87 20.53
N PHE A 334 1.45 -2.51 19.75
CA PHE A 334 1.30 -3.91 19.35
C PHE A 334 1.30 -4.87 20.54
N GLU A 335 2.15 -4.62 21.53
CA GLU A 335 2.18 -5.41 22.77
C GLU A 335 0.88 -5.26 23.56
N GLN A 336 0.41 -4.02 23.74
CA GLN A 336 -0.84 -3.72 24.44
C GLN A 336 -2.04 -4.41 23.77
N ILE A 337 -2.17 -4.29 22.45
CA ILE A 337 -3.28 -4.91 21.70
C ILE A 337 -3.18 -6.44 21.76
N THR A 338 -1.99 -7.00 21.59
CA THR A 338 -1.78 -8.46 21.69
C THR A 338 -2.18 -8.98 23.07
N ALA A 339 -1.80 -8.28 24.15
CA ALA A 339 -2.18 -8.65 25.51
C ALA A 339 -3.70 -8.58 25.72
N ASN A 340 -4.35 -7.54 25.19
CA ASN A 340 -5.80 -7.39 25.27
C ASN A 340 -6.54 -8.47 24.49
N LEU A 341 -6.07 -8.85 23.28
CA LEU A 341 -6.66 -9.94 22.51
C LEU A 341 -6.52 -11.30 23.21
N LYS A 342 -5.41 -11.53 23.91
CA LYS A 342 -5.24 -12.74 24.73
C LYS A 342 -6.19 -12.77 25.93
N LYS A 343 -6.43 -11.61 26.56
CA LYS A 343 -7.27 -11.50 27.77
C LYS A 343 -8.76 -11.51 27.45
N ASN A 344 -9.19 -10.73 26.47
CA ASN A 344 -10.60 -10.41 26.21
C ASN A 344 -11.06 -10.78 24.79
N GLY A 345 -10.17 -11.25 23.91
CA GLY A 345 -10.47 -11.44 22.49
C GLY A 345 -11.61 -12.42 22.23
N GLU A 346 -11.66 -13.55 22.95
CA GLU A 346 -12.74 -14.54 22.79
C GLU A 346 -14.10 -13.99 23.20
N GLN A 347 -14.16 -13.30 24.34
CA GLN A 347 -15.38 -12.63 24.80
C GLN A 347 -15.84 -11.57 23.81
N LYS A 348 -14.92 -10.75 23.28
CA LYS A 348 -15.23 -9.75 22.27
C LYS A 348 -15.67 -10.35 20.95
N ILE A 349 -15.11 -11.51 20.58
CA ILE A 349 -15.58 -12.26 19.41
C ILE A 349 -17.02 -12.75 19.61
N LEU A 350 -17.34 -13.24 20.80
CA LEU A 350 -18.69 -13.68 21.16
C LEU A 350 -19.69 -12.53 21.11
N GLU A 351 -19.34 -11.37 21.65
CA GLU A 351 -20.19 -10.18 21.70
C GLU A 351 -20.39 -9.54 20.31
N GLY A 352 -19.37 -9.53 19.44
CA GLY A 352 -19.41 -8.78 18.17
C GLY A 352 -20.01 -9.52 16.97
N TRP A 353 -19.82 -10.84 16.86
CA TRP A 353 -20.25 -11.59 15.65
C TRP A 353 -21.75 -11.78 15.50
N PHE A 354 -22.52 -11.59 16.57
CA PHE A 354 -23.93 -11.91 16.62
C PHE A 354 -24.82 -10.76 17.08
N ASN A 355 -24.27 -9.57 17.30
CA ASN A 355 -25.04 -8.34 17.55
C ASN A 355 -25.63 -7.77 16.26
N LEU A 356 -26.29 -8.63 15.47
CA LEU A 356 -27.16 -8.19 14.39
C LEU A 356 -28.54 -7.98 15.00
N GLY A 357 -28.92 -6.73 15.28
CA GLY A 357 -30.22 -6.36 15.85
C GLY A 357 -31.44 -6.69 14.97
N THR A 358 -31.23 -7.39 13.85
CA THR A 358 -32.27 -7.93 12.99
C THR A 358 -32.73 -9.30 13.50
N GLU A 359 -34.02 -9.60 13.41
CA GLU A 359 -34.62 -10.90 13.78
C GLU A 359 -33.95 -12.09 13.07
N ILE A 360 -33.54 -11.91 11.82
CA ILE A 360 -32.75 -12.89 11.04
C ILE A 360 -31.38 -13.14 11.70
N GLY A 361 -30.66 -12.08 12.06
CA GLY A 361 -29.38 -12.15 12.76
C GLY A 361 -29.46 -12.87 14.10
N ILE A 362 -30.51 -12.59 14.88
CA ILE A 362 -30.78 -13.25 16.17
C ILE A 362 -31.07 -14.75 15.96
N THR A 363 -31.88 -15.09 14.96
CA THR A 363 -32.23 -16.48 14.64
C THR A 363 -31.00 -17.26 14.20
N VAL A 364 -30.19 -16.70 13.29
CA VAL A 364 -28.93 -17.30 12.83
C VAL A 364 -27.93 -17.46 13.99
N ALA A 365 -27.81 -16.44 14.86
CA ALA A 365 -26.99 -16.51 16.05
C ALA A 365 -27.40 -17.66 16.98
N ASN A 366 -28.70 -17.79 17.23
CA ASN A 366 -29.24 -18.87 18.06
C ASN A 366 -28.97 -20.24 17.43
N THR A 367 -29.14 -20.39 16.11
CA THR A 367 -28.83 -21.65 15.42
C THR A 367 -27.34 -22.00 15.49
N ILE A 368 -26.44 -21.01 15.37
CA ILE A 368 -24.99 -21.23 15.44
C ILE A 368 -24.51 -21.52 16.87
N ASN A 369 -25.14 -20.89 17.87
CA ASN A 369 -24.77 -21.05 19.27
C ASN A 369 -25.30 -22.34 19.92
N HIS A 370 -26.07 -23.16 19.20
CA HIS A 370 -26.60 -24.44 19.69
C HIS A 370 -26.21 -25.62 18.77
N GLY A 371 -26.16 -26.83 19.33
CA GLY A 371 -25.98 -28.06 18.55
C GLY A 371 -24.60 -28.22 17.90
N GLU A 372 -24.59 -28.78 16.67
CA GLU A 372 -23.35 -29.12 15.94
C GLU A 372 -22.55 -27.90 15.47
N TYR A 373 -23.23 -26.78 15.20
CA TYR A 373 -22.60 -25.55 14.72
C TYR A 373 -21.77 -24.83 15.79
N LEU A 374 -22.08 -25.02 17.09
CA LEU A 374 -21.34 -24.40 18.19
C LEU A 374 -19.87 -24.83 18.20
N LYS A 375 -19.59 -26.10 17.93
CA LYS A 375 -18.20 -26.62 17.85
C LYS A 375 -17.43 -25.96 16.72
N SER A 376 -18.04 -25.87 15.53
CA SER A 376 -17.44 -25.22 14.36
C SER A 376 -17.24 -23.72 14.58
N ALA A 377 -18.23 -23.03 15.18
CA ALA A 377 -18.14 -21.63 15.53
C ALA A 377 -16.98 -21.37 16.50
N ASN A 378 -16.87 -22.14 17.59
CA ASN A 378 -15.76 -22.00 18.54
C ASN A 378 -14.39 -22.21 17.89
N LYS A 379 -14.28 -23.18 16.96
CA LYS A 379 -13.04 -23.39 16.19
C LYS A 379 -12.69 -22.18 15.31
N VAL A 380 -13.67 -21.62 14.60
CA VAL A 380 -13.48 -20.41 13.77
C VAL A 380 -13.09 -19.21 14.63
N ARG A 381 -13.75 -19.02 15.78
CA ARG A 381 -13.46 -17.93 16.73
C ARG A 381 -12.01 -18.01 17.22
N SER A 382 -11.57 -19.18 17.68
CA SER A 382 -10.16 -19.39 18.09
C SER A 382 -9.21 -19.11 16.94
N SER A 383 -9.50 -19.67 15.75
CA SER A 383 -8.66 -19.48 14.57
C SER A 383 -8.52 -18.01 14.16
N LEU A 384 -9.57 -17.20 14.32
CA LEU A 384 -9.52 -15.77 14.01
C LEU A 384 -8.71 -14.98 15.02
N LYS A 385 -8.92 -15.23 16.31
CA LYS A 385 -8.10 -14.65 17.38
C LYS A 385 -6.62 -14.93 17.12
N ASP A 386 -6.29 -16.19 16.85
CA ASP A 386 -4.91 -16.62 16.63
C ASP A 386 -4.35 -16.01 15.34
N SER A 387 -5.15 -15.90 14.28
CA SER A 387 -4.79 -15.23 13.03
C SER A 387 -4.49 -13.73 13.22
N TRP A 388 -5.30 -13.01 14.00
CA TRP A 388 -5.06 -11.60 14.31
C TRP A 388 -3.81 -11.39 15.14
N ILE A 389 -3.61 -12.21 16.18
CA ILE A 389 -2.39 -12.18 16.99
C ILE A 389 -1.17 -12.48 16.11
N ALA A 390 -1.26 -13.48 15.23
CA ALA A 390 -0.18 -13.82 14.30
C ALA A 390 0.12 -12.65 13.34
N SER A 391 -0.90 -11.97 12.83
CA SER A 391 -0.75 -10.80 11.95
C SER A 391 -0.01 -9.66 12.66
N ILE A 392 -0.44 -9.31 13.88
CA ILE A 392 0.21 -8.27 14.69
C ILE A 392 1.65 -8.66 15.04
N LYS A 393 1.88 -9.93 15.39
CA LYS A 393 3.22 -10.45 15.66
C LYS A 393 4.11 -10.38 14.43
N SER A 394 3.60 -10.68 13.24
CA SER A 394 4.33 -10.55 11.98
C SER A 394 4.75 -9.10 11.74
N MET A 395 3.83 -8.14 11.88
CA MET A 395 4.14 -6.70 11.74
C MET A 395 5.11 -6.20 12.81
N LYS A 396 5.03 -6.73 14.04
CA LYS A 396 6.01 -6.44 15.09
C LYS A 396 7.41 -6.93 14.71
N ASN A 397 7.52 -8.20 14.28
CA ASN A 397 8.78 -8.80 13.86
C ASN A 397 9.39 -8.02 12.68
N GLU A 398 8.55 -7.52 11.78
CA GLU A 398 8.93 -6.71 10.63
C GLU A 398 9.63 -5.40 11.02
N ILE A 399 9.17 -4.76 12.09
CA ILE A 399 9.81 -3.56 12.63
C ILE A 399 11.12 -3.93 13.34
N ILE A 400 11.09 -4.98 14.17
CA ILE A 400 12.25 -5.41 14.97
C ILE A 400 13.42 -5.88 14.09
N ARG A 401 13.14 -6.54 12.97
CA ARG A 401 14.19 -7.05 12.06
C ARG A 401 14.94 -5.94 11.31
N ARG A 402 14.49 -4.68 11.38
CA ARG A 402 15.13 -3.53 10.73
C ARG A 402 15.81 -2.63 11.76
N PRO A 403 17.03 -2.95 12.20
CA PRO A 403 17.73 -2.13 13.18
C PRO A 403 18.03 -0.74 12.58
N LEU A 404 17.73 0.28 13.38
CA LEU A 404 18.03 1.66 13.07
C LEU A 404 19.49 1.97 13.37
#